data_AF-A0A382WJ62-F1
#
_entry.id   AF-A0A382WJ62-F1
#
_cell.length_a   1.000
_cell.length_b   1.000
_cell.length_c   1.000
_cell.angle_alpha   90.00
_cell.angle_beta   90.00
_cell.angle_gamma   90.00
#
_symmetry.space_group_name_H-M   'P 1'
#
loop_
_entity.id
_entity.type
_entity.pdbx_description
1 polymer ?
#
loop_
_entity_poly.entity_id
_entity_poly.type
_entity_poly.pdbx_seq_one_letter_code
_entity_poly.pdbx_strand_id
1 'polypeptide(L)'
;IFNTISGSDGIAMGTLGMRYSLVSREIIVDSIEAVAGAEGFDGIIAIGGCDKNMPACVMAMARLNRPSVFVYGGTIRPGVKRRDIVSVFEAVGAYAGAKISDDELLEVEQTAIPGPGACGGMYTANTMASAIEALGMSLGNSSAQEAVSESKAKDCLAAGEAVVNLIRHNITPRVIMTKKAFENAIVVVTALGGSTNAVMHLIAMAHEAEVDLSLEDFTRIGAKVPVLANLKPSGRYLMSELIEIGGIQPLMKRLLDRGLLHGDCLTVTGRSMAENL
;
A
#
# COMPACT_ATOMS: atom_id res chain seq x y z
N ILE A 1 14.01 -3.18 -17.56
CA ILE A 1 13.82 -3.36 -16.09
C ILE A 1 14.99 -2.68 -15.40
N PHE A 2 14.72 -1.81 -14.42
CA PHE A 2 15.74 -1.22 -13.55
C PHE A 2 15.25 -1.34 -12.10
N ASN A 3 16.16 -1.11 -11.15
CA ASN A 3 15.84 -1.16 -9.72
C ASN A 3 16.25 0.16 -9.05
N THR A 4 15.65 0.44 -7.90
CA THR A 4 16.06 1.50 -6.99
C THR A 4 16.22 0.93 -5.58
N ILE A 5 16.77 1.74 -4.68
CA ILE A 5 17.01 1.37 -3.28
C ILE A 5 15.70 1.14 -2.53
N SER A 6 15.78 0.46 -1.39
CA SER A 6 14.68 0.34 -0.44
C SER A 6 15.23 0.27 0.98
N GLY A 7 14.56 0.94 1.92
CA GLY A 7 14.81 0.81 3.35
C GLY A 7 13.88 -0.24 3.97
N SER A 8 14.34 -0.88 5.06
CA SER A 8 13.50 -1.75 5.89
C SER A 8 13.17 -1.06 7.21
N ASP A 9 11.94 -0.61 7.36
CA ASP A 9 11.48 0.03 8.59
C ASP A 9 11.51 -0.97 9.76
N GLY A 10 11.20 -2.25 9.51
CA GLY A 10 11.26 -3.30 10.53
C GLY A 10 12.67 -3.51 11.10
N ILE A 11 13.70 -3.47 10.26
CA ILE A 11 15.11 -3.62 10.70
C ILE A 11 15.64 -2.32 11.32
N ALA A 12 15.28 -1.16 10.75
CA ALA A 12 15.80 0.12 11.22
C ALA A 12 15.22 0.55 12.58
N MET A 13 14.10 -0.04 13.01
CA MET A 13 13.37 0.34 14.21
C MET A 13 14.24 0.23 15.47
N GLY A 14 14.22 1.27 16.30
CA GLY A 14 15.04 1.34 17.51
C GLY A 14 16.50 1.75 17.30
N THR A 15 16.93 2.04 16.07
CA THR A 15 18.31 2.44 15.74
C THR A 15 18.40 3.83 15.10
N LEU A 16 19.62 4.39 14.98
CA LEU A 16 19.87 5.63 14.22
C LEU A 16 19.47 5.50 12.73
N GLY A 17 19.39 4.28 12.20
CA GLY A 17 18.96 4.01 10.83
C GLY A 17 17.54 4.51 10.52
N MET A 18 16.66 4.59 11.52
CA MET A 18 15.28 5.07 11.33
C MET A 18 15.22 6.52 10.79
N ARG A 19 16.27 7.33 11.00
CA ARG A 19 16.38 8.68 10.42
C ARG A 19 16.41 8.68 8.89
N TYR A 20 16.79 7.54 8.28
CA TYR A 20 16.87 7.37 6.83
C TYR A 20 15.61 6.74 6.21
N SER A 21 14.62 6.35 7.03
CA SER A 21 13.38 5.72 6.53
C SER A 21 12.61 6.68 5.61
N LEU A 22 12.14 7.82 6.12
CA LEU A 22 11.27 8.70 5.33
C LEU A 22 11.97 9.31 4.11
N VAL A 23 13.25 9.69 4.23
CA VAL A 23 14.02 10.24 3.11
C VAL A 23 14.22 9.21 1.98
N SER A 24 14.18 7.90 2.28
CA SER A 24 14.21 6.88 1.22
C SER A 24 13.04 7.01 0.25
N ARG A 25 11.89 7.56 0.69
CA ARG A 25 10.75 7.86 -0.18
C ARG A 25 11.18 8.78 -1.33
N GLU A 26 11.79 9.92 -1.01
CA GLU A 26 12.22 10.92 -2.01
C GLU A 26 13.30 10.36 -2.93
N ILE A 27 14.28 9.63 -2.39
CA ILE A 27 15.35 9.02 -3.19
C ILE A 27 14.76 8.03 -4.21
N ILE A 28 13.75 7.24 -3.82
CA ILE A 28 13.06 6.33 -4.73
C ILE A 28 12.30 7.11 -5.81
N VAL A 29 11.64 8.21 -5.45
CA VAL A 29 10.94 9.08 -6.44
C VAL A 29 11.93 9.57 -7.49
N ASP A 30 12.99 10.22 -7.05
CA ASP A 30 13.99 10.83 -7.93
C ASP A 30 14.73 9.77 -8.76
N SER A 31 14.94 8.56 -8.21
CA SER A 31 15.52 7.43 -8.96
C SER A 31 14.63 6.97 -10.11
N ILE A 32 13.32 6.81 -9.86
CA ILE A 32 12.37 6.38 -10.88
C ILE A 32 12.24 7.47 -11.95
N GLU A 33 12.12 8.74 -11.52
CA GLU A 33 12.05 9.89 -12.42
C GLU A 33 13.27 10.00 -13.33
N ALA A 34 14.48 9.94 -12.76
CA ALA A 34 15.72 10.08 -13.51
C ALA A 34 15.85 9.01 -14.60
N VAL A 35 15.60 7.74 -14.27
CA VAL A 35 15.73 6.65 -15.25
C VAL A 35 14.62 6.73 -16.30
N ALA A 36 13.37 6.86 -15.89
CA ALA A 36 12.25 6.90 -16.85
C ALA A 36 12.34 8.14 -17.77
N GLY A 37 12.78 9.27 -17.23
CA GLY A 37 13.02 10.51 -17.97
C GLY A 37 14.14 10.35 -19.00
N ALA A 38 15.31 9.86 -18.57
CA ALA A 38 16.49 9.73 -19.42
C ALA A 38 16.30 8.69 -20.55
N GLU A 39 15.67 7.56 -20.24
CA GLU A 39 15.47 6.47 -21.19
C GLU A 39 14.22 6.66 -22.07
N GLY A 40 13.42 7.69 -21.82
CA GLY A 40 12.23 7.99 -22.63
C GLY A 40 11.14 6.91 -22.57
N PHE A 41 10.99 6.19 -21.45
CA PHE A 41 9.99 5.11 -21.33
C PHE A 41 8.56 5.62 -21.52
N ASP A 42 7.79 4.96 -22.39
CA ASP A 42 6.40 5.32 -22.70
C ASP A 42 5.40 4.98 -21.58
N GLY A 43 5.74 4.04 -20.71
CA GLY A 43 4.91 3.67 -19.56
C GLY A 43 5.68 2.93 -18.48
N ILE A 44 5.11 2.89 -17.28
CA ILE A 44 5.81 2.46 -16.06
C ILE A 44 4.96 1.44 -15.30
N ILE A 45 5.53 0.27 -15.05
CA ILE A 45 5.06 -0.61 -13.98
C ILE A 45 6.06 -0.46 -12.83
N ALA A 46 5.60 0.08 -11.70
CA ALA A 46 6.45 0.13 -10.51
C ALA A 46 5.96 -0.87 -9.48
N ILE A 47 6.92 -1.59 -8.90
CA ILE A 47 6.69 -2.63 -7.91
C ILE A 47 7.25 -2.15 -6.58
N GLY A 48 6.41 -2.05 -5.55
CA GLY A 48 6.80 -1.63 -4.20
C GLY A 48 6.38 -2.65 -3.15
N GLY A 49 7.24 -2.91 -2.15
CA GLY A 49 7.00 -3.96 -1.16
C GLY A 49 7.11 -3.53 0.30
N CYS A 50 7.83 -2.45 0.62
CA CYS A 50 8.02 -1.96 2.00
C CYS A 50 7.47 -0.54 2.15
N ASP A 51 7.13 -0.14 3.39
CA ASP A 51 6.40 1.08 3.78
C ASP A 51 6.55 2.29 2.86
N LYS A 52 7.79 2.73 2.59
CA LYS A 52 8.07 3.96 1.84
C LYS A 52 8.07 3.77 0.33
N ASN A 53 8.17 2.53 -0.16
CA ASN A 53 8.23 2.23 -1.60
C ASN A 53 6.89 2.58 -2.28
N MET A 54 5.77 2.15 -1.70
CA MET A 54 4.43 2.36 -2.26
C MET A 54 4.16 3.83 -2.61
N PRO A 55 4.22 4.78 -1.65
CA PRO A 55 3.99 6.18 -1.97
C PRO A 55 5.05 6.74 -2.92
N ALA A 56 6.32 6.34 -2.79
CA ALA A 56 7.38 6.85 -3.66
C ALA A 56 7.17 6.47 -5.13
N CYS A 57 6.81 5.21 -5.39
CA CYS A 57 6.48 4.73 -6.73
C CYS A 57 5.35 5.55 -7.34
N VAL A 58 4.26 5.79 -6.59
CA VAL A 58 3.11 6.53 -7.12
C VAL A 58 3.40 8.04 -7.24
N MET A 59 4.20 8.62 -6.35
CA MET A 59 4.71 9.99 -6.48
C MET A 59 5.48 10.15 -7.79
N ALA A 60 6.39 9.24 -8.13
CA ALA A 60 7.13 9.28 -9.38
C ALA A 60 6.23 9.15 -10.62
N MET A 61 5.24 8.24 -10.57
CA MET A 61 4.24 8.10 -11.64
C MET A 61 3.47 9.40 -11.86
N ALA A 62 3.00 10.03 -10.78
CA ALA A 62 2.24 11.26 -10.83
C ALA A 62 3.06 12.45 -11.36
N ARG A 63 4.32 12.56 -10.92
CA ARG A 63 5.29 13.56 -11.38
C ARG A 63 5.59 13.45 -12.86
N LEU A 64 5.93 12.24 -13.33
CA LEU A 64 6.21 11.96 -14.75
C LEU A 64 4.94 12.06 -15.62
N ASN A 65 3.78 11.78 -15.03
CA ASN A 65 2.48 11.72 -15.68
C ASN A 65 2.47 10.90 -16.98
N ARG A 66 3.15 9.76 -16.97
CA ARG A 66 3.15 8.78 -18.07
C ARG A 66 2.26 7.59 -17.72
N PRO A 67 1.62 6.90 -18.69
CA PRO A 67 0.81 5.71 -18.43
C PRO A 67 1.48 4.75 -17.45
N SER A 68 0.85 4.49 -16.30
CA SER A 68 1.50 3.77 -15.20
C SER A 68 0.56 2.88 -14.42
N VAL A 69 1.10 1.78 -13.88
CA VAL A 69 0.42 0.85 -12.97
C VAL A 69 1.31 0.57 -11.77
N PHE A 70 0.76 0.66 -10.56
CA PHE A 70 1.44 0.22 -9.33
C PHE A 70 1.07 -1.22 -8.99
N VAL A 71 2.08 -2.03 -8.69
CA VAL A 71 1.93 -3.41 -8.23
C VAL A 71 2.52 -3.54 -6.84
N TYR A 72 1.69 -3.92 -5.86
CA TYR A 72 2.17 -4.21 -4.52
C TYR A 72 2.89 -5.56 -4.49
N GLY A 73 4.04 -5.65 -3.82
CA GLY A 73 4.80 -6.90 -3.67
C GLY A 73 4.08 -7.99 -2.87
N GLY A 74 3.06 -7.61 -2.09
CA GLY A 74 2.23 -8.53 -1.32
C GLY A 74 2.61 -8.61 0.16
N THR A 75 1.65 -9.01 0.97
CA THR A 75 1.82 -9.19 2.42
C THR A 75 2.58 -10.48 2.73
N ILE A 76 3.37 -10.48 3.81
CA ILE A 76 3.95 -11.71 4.37
C ILE A 76 2.84 -12.59 4.94
N ARG A 77 3.05 -13.91 4.89
CA ARG A 77 2.24 -14.87 5.65
C ARG A 77 2.48 -14.73 7.15
N PRO A 78 1.46 -14.99 8.00
CA PRO A 78 1.66 -15.06 9.44
C PRO A 78 2.68 -16.14 9.81
N GLY A 79 3.54 -15.83 10.78
CA GLY A 79 4.42 -16.81 11.42
C GLY A 79 3.65 -17.83 12.26
N VAL A 80 4.39 -18.79 12.83
CA VAL A 80 3.82 -19.80 13.74
C VAL A 80 3.10 -19.09 14.89
N LYS A 81 1.95 -19.63 15.34
CA LYS A 81 1.08 -18.99 16.34
C LYS A 81 0.58 -17.59 15.93
N ARG A 82 0.49 -17.30 14.63
CA ARG A 82 0.04 -16.01 14.07
C ARG A 82 0.95 -14.84 14.47
N ARG A 83 2.24 -15.12 14.61
CA ARG A 83 3.25 -14.11 14.92
C ARG A 83 3.56 -13.23 13.73
N ASP A 84 4.02 -12.03 14.03
CA ASP A 84 4.42 -10.98 13.10
C ASP A 84 5.56 -10.14 13.72
N ILE A 85 6.04 -9.12 13.00
CA ILE A 85 7.13 -8.27 13.49
C ILE A 85 6.80 -7.59 14.84
N VAL A 86 5.54 -7.25 15.09
CA VAL A 86 5.12 -6.68 16.38
C VAL A 86 5.25 -7.70 17.50
N SER A 87 5.00 -8.98 17.22
CA SER A 87 5.22 -10.05 18.20
C SER A 87 6.69 -10.10 18.66
N VAL A 88 7.65 -9.80 17.78
CA VAL A 88 9.08 -9.69 18.14
C VAL A 88 9.32 -8.48 19.03
N PHE A 89 8.77 -7.31 18.69
CA PHE A 89 8.92 -6.10 19.52
C PHE A 89 8.30 -6.27 20.92
N GLU A 90 7.12 -6.90 21.01
CA GLU A 90 6.47 -7.23 22.27
C GLU A 90 7.29 -8.25 23.09
N ALA A 91 7.88 -9.25 22.43
CA ALA A 91 8.74 -10.23 23.09
C ALA A 91 10.00 -9.59 23.67
N VAL A 92 10.66 -8.67 22.96
CA VAL A 92 11.80 -7.89 23.51
C VAL A 92 11.39 -7.11 24.75
N GLY A 93 10.23 -6.46 24.74
CA GLY A 93 9.68 -5.77 25.91
C GLY A 93 9.35 -6.72 27.08
N ALA A 94 8.79 -7.89 26.78
CA ALA A 94 8.48 -8.92 27.77
C ALA A 94 9.75 -9.51 28.40
N TYR A 95 10.78 -9.74 27.60
CA TYR A 95 12.09 -10.23 28.06
C TYR A 95 12.77 -9.22 28.98
N ALA A 96 12.82 -7.94 28.57
CA ALA A 96 13.36 -6.87 29.40
C ALA A 96 12.60 -6.71 30.75
N GLY A 97 11.31 -7.05 30.75
CA GLY A 97 10.47 -7.11 31.95
C GLY A 97 10.53 -8.43 32.72
N ALA A 98 11.44 -9.34 32.37
CA ALA A 98 11.59 -10.69 32.95
C ALA A 98 10.30 -11.54 32.92
N LYS A 99 9.44 -11.34 31.91
CA LYS A 99 8.17 -12.09 31.73
C LYS A 99 8.31 -13.31 30.83
N ILE A 100 9.36 -13.38 30.01
CA ILE A 100 9.68 -14.51 29.15
C ILE A 100 11.17 -14.85 29.27
N SER A 101 11.54 -16.09 28.97
CA SER A 101 12.93 -16.55 28.96
C SER A 101 13.68 -16.16 27.67
N ASP A 102 14.99 -16.39 27.67
CA ASP A 102 15.84 -16.26 26.47
C ASP A 102 15.40 -17.23 25.36
N ASP A 103 15.09 -18.49 25.73
CA ASP A 103 14.59 -19.51 24.81
C ASP A 103 13.23 -19.11 24.19
N GLU A 104 12.34 -18.51 24.98
CA GLU A 104 11.04 -18.02 24.49
C GLU A 104 11.21 -16.82 23.54
N LEU A 105 12.14 -15.90 23.84
CA LEU A 105 12.48 -14.79 22.94
C LEU A 105 13.03 -15.31 21.61
N LEU A 106 13.98 -16.25 21.66
CA LEU A 106 14.58 -16.86 20.48
C LEU A 106 13.54 -17.62 19.64
N GLU A 107 12.59 -18.32 20.28
CA GLU A 107 11.50 -19.00 19.58
C GLU A 107 10.58 -18.00 18.84
N VAL A 108 10.30 -16.85 19.43
CA VAL A 108 9.54 -15.78 18.75
C VAL A 108 10.33 -15.24 17.55
N GLU A 109 11.61 -14.92 17.72
CA GLU A 109 12.50 -14.41 16.67
C GLU A 109 12.53 -15.35 15.45
N GLN A 110 12.73 -16.64 15.69
CA GLN A 110 12.88 -17.65 14.62
C GLN A 110 11.57 -17.97 13.88
N THR A 111 10.42 -17.62 14.45
CA THR A 111 9.12 -18.07 13.92
C THR A 111 8.19 -16.95 13.47
N ALA A 112 8.50 -15.69 13.80
CA ALA A 112 7.63 -14.56 13.48
C ALA A 112 7.64 -14.14 12.00
N ILE A 113 8.76 -14.31 11.30
CA ILE A 113 8.96 -13.85 9.91
C ILE A 113 9.24 -15.07 9.01
N PRO A 114 8.20 -15.75 8.50
CA PRO A 114 8.35 -17.07 7.85
C PRO A 114 8.83 -17.00 6.39
N GLY A 115 8.94 -15.82 5.79
CA GLY A 115 9.27 -15.69 4.37
C GLY A 115 9.16 -14.26 3.82
N PRO A 116 9.07 -14.09 2.49
CA PRO A 116 9.00 -12.77 1.87
C PRO A 116 7.60 -12.13 2.01
N GLY A 117 7.58 -10.79 1.94
CA GLY A 117 6.38 -9.95 1.95
C GLY A 117 6.45 -8.82 2.96
N ALA A 118 5.58 -7.82 2.83
CA ALA A 118 5.52 -6.71 3.78
C ALA A 118 4.87 -7.13 5.12
N CYS A 119 4.97 -6.27 6.14
CA CYS A 119 4.41 -6.54 7.47
C CYS A 119 2.92 -6.88 7.41
N GLY A 120 2.51 -7.97 8.07
CA GLY A 120 1.19 -8.59 7.88
C GLY A 120 -0.03 -7.82 8.40
N GLY A 121 0.16 -6.87 9.32
CA GLY A 121 -0.93 -6.04 9.83
C GLY A 121 -1.28 -4.87 8.91
N MET A 122 -2.31 -4.10 9.26
CA MET A 122 -2.68 -2.85 8.60
C MET A 122 -1.74 -1.68 9.00
N TYR A 123 -0.43 -1.93 8.92
CA TYR A 123 0.61 -0.91 9.04
C TYR A 123 0.72 -0.10 7.74
N THR A 124 1.74 0.76 7.60
CA THR A 124 1.85 1.65 6.44
C THR A 124 1.86 0.87 5.14
N ALA A 125 2.56 -0.28 5.06
CA ALA A 125 2.64 -1.01 3.80
C ALA A 125 1.28 -1.44 3.24
N ASN A 126 0.53 -2.21 4.03
CA ASN A 126 -0.80 -2.67 3.66
C ASN A 126 -1.82 -1.51 3.56
N THR A 127 -1.70 -0.50 4.41
CA THR A 127 -2.55 0.70 4.33
C THR A 127 -2.36 1.42 2.99
N MET A 128 -1.11 1.67 2.59
CA MET A 128 -0.81 2.35 1.34
C MET A 128 -1.15 1.50 0.13
N ALA A 129 -0.92 0.19 0.18
CA ALA A 129 -1.35 -0.71 -0.88
C ALA A 129 -2.87 -0.61 -1.11
N SER A 130 -3.67 -0.69 -0.04
CA SER A 130 -5.13 -0.58 -0.13
C SER A 130 -5.59 0.82 -0.56
N ALA A 131 -4.90 1.87 -0.10
CA ALA A 131 -5.17 3.25 -0.51
C ALA A 131 -4.92 3.47 -2.01
N ILE A 132 -3.84 2.89 -2.55
CA ILE A 132 -3.47 3.01 -3.97
C ILE A 132 -4.44 2.24 -4.88
N GLU A 133 -4.94 1.09 -4.43
CA GLU A 133 -6.00 0.37 -5.14
C GLU A 133 -7.31 1.18 -5.13
N ALA A 134 -7.69 1.78 -4.01
CA ALA A 134 -8.86 2.66 -3.90
C ALA A 134 -8.71 3.99 -4.68
N LEU A 135 -7.49 4.47 -4.87
CA LEU A 135 -7.13 5.58 -5.75
C LEU A 135 -7.26 5.20 -7.23
N GLY A 136 -7.33 3.90 -7.55
CA GLY A 136 -7.44 3.39 -8.92
C GLY A 136 -6.08 3.20 -9.61
N MET A 137 -4.96 3.27 -8.89
CA MET A 137 -3.61 3.15 -9.44
C MET A 137 -3.04 1.72 -9.41
N SER A 138 -3.80 0.77 -8.87
CA SER A 138 -3.52 -0.66 -8.89
C SER A 138 -4.71 -1.46 -9.41
N LEU A 139 -4.45 -2.66 -9.93
CA LEU A 139 -5.50 -3.59 -10.31
C LEU A 139 -6.28 -4.06 -9.09
N GLY A 140 -7.54 -4.46 -9.30
CA GLY A 140 -8.41 -4.97 -8.24
C GLY A 140 -7.76 -6.15 -7.50
N ASN A 141 -7.76 -6.08 -6.18
CA ASN A 141 -7.08 -6.99 -5.25
C ASN A 141 -5.56 -7.08 -5.39
N SER A 142 -4.86 -6.23 -6.16
CA SER A 142 -3.38 -6.21 -6.16
C SER A 142 -2.83 -5.90 -4.76
N SER A 143 -3.56 -5.09 -3.96
CA SER A 143 -3.20 -4.76 -2.58
C SER A 143 -3.45 -5.87 -1.57
N ALA A 144 -4.29 -6.86 -1.91
CA ALA A 144 -4.75 -7.92 -1.04
C ALA A 144 -4.33 -9.28 -1.59
N GLN A 145 -3.02 -9.49 -1.68
CA GLN A 145 -2.40 -10.76 -2.08
C GLN A 145 -1.16 -11.03 -1.22
N GLU A 146 -0.94 -12.30 -0.88
CA GLU A 146 0.28 -12.72 -0.20
C GLU A 146 1.45 -12.72 -1.19
N ALA A 147 2.65 -12.34 -0.74
CA ALA A 147 3.81 -12.22 -1.62
C ALA A 147 4.20 -13.53 -2.33
N VAL A 148 3.92 -14.68 -1.69
CA VAL A 148 4.24 -16.01 -2.22
C VAL A 148 3.07 -16.68 -2.96
N SER A 149 1.96 -15.97 -3.21
CA SER A 149 0.79 -16.55 -3.85
C SER A 149 0.93 -16.61 -5.38
N GLU A 150 0.26 -17.58 -5.99
CA GLU A 150 0.11 -17.62 -7.46
C GLU A 150 -0.68 -16.40 -7.99
N SER A 151 -1.59 -15.85 -7.18
CA SER A 151 -2.34 -14.65 -7.56
C SER A 151 -1.41 -13.45 -7.76
N LYS A 152 -0.32 -13.33 -6.99
CA LYS A 152 0.67 -12.27 -7.17
C LYS A 152 1.43 -12.41 -8.49
N ALA A 153 1.77 -13.63 -8.91
CA ALA A 153 2.39 -13.87 -10.21
C ALA A 153 1.44 -13.46 -11.37
N LYS A 154 0.14 -13.78 -11.25
CA LYS A 154 -0.88 -13.39 -12.24
C LYS A 154 -1.11 -11.87 -12.27
N ASP A 155 -1.09 -11.22 -11.10
CA ASP A 155 -1.20 -9.76 -10.97
C ASP A 155 -0.06 -9.03 -11.70
N CYS A 156 1.18 -9.50 -11.55
CA CYS A 156 2.34 -8.96 -12.28
C CYS A 156 2.18 -9.08 -13.81
N LEU A 157 1.63 -10.19 -14.31
CA LEU A 157 1.36 -10.37 -15.75
C LEU A 157 0.24 -9.44 -16.23
N ALA A 158 -0.85 -9.35 -15.46
CA ALA A 158 -1.99 -8.50 -15.77
C ALA A 158 -1.62 -7.00 -15.76
N ALA A 159 -0.67 -6.58 -14.92
CA ALA A 159 -0.14 -5.21 -14.92
C ALA A 159 0.53 -4.86 -16.26
N GLY A 160 1.17 -5.84 -16.92
CA GLY A 160 1.71 -5.72 -18.28
C GLY A 160 0.62 -5.38 -19.31
N GLU A 161 -0.49 -6.10 -19.28
CA GLU A 161 -1.62 -5.84 -20.17
C GLU A 161 -2.26 -4.48 -19.87
N ALA A 162 -2.42 -4.14 -18.59
CA ALA A 162 -3.00 -2.89 -18.14
C ALA A 162 -2.17 -1.68 -18.60
N VAL A 163 -0.85 -1.68 -18.40
CA VAL A 163 -0.01 -0.53 -18.82
C VAL A 163 -0.04 -0.34 -20.34
N VAL A 164 -0.04 -1.44 -21.12
CA VAL A 164 -0.15 -1.35 -22.59
C VAL A 164 -1.49 -0.77 -23.00
N ASN A 165 -2.59 -1.14 -22.32
CA ASN A 165 -3.90 -0.55 -22.53
C ASN A 165 -3.89 0.95 -22.23
N LEU A 166 -3.31 1.37 -21.10
CA LEU A 166 -3.19 2.78 -20.71
C LEU A 166 -2.39 3.58 -21.75
N ILE A 167 -1.29 3.01 -22.29
CA ILE A 167 -0.49 3.64 -23.36
C ILE A 167 -1.36 3.85 -24.61
N ARG A 168 -2.09 2.81 -25.06
CA ARG A 168 -2.94 2.89 -26.26
C ARG A 168 -4.02 3.96 -26.15
N HIS A 169 -4.55 4.16 -24.94
CA HIS A 169 -5.60 5.13 -24.67
C HIS A 169 -5.09 6.48 -24.13
N ASN A 170 -3.77 6.65 -24.03
CA ASN A 170 -3.11 7.82 -23.43
C ASN A 170 -3.69 8.19 -22.05
N ILE A 171 -3.98 7.17 -21.23
CA ILE A 171 -4.49 7.34 -19.87
C ILE A 171 -3.28 7.46 -18.93
N THR A 172 -3.17 8.62 -18.30
CA THR A 172 -2.04 8.99 -17.44
C THR A 172 -2.45 9.11 -15.97
N PRO A 173 -1.52 9.04 -15.01
CA PRO A 173 -1.82 9.08 -13.58
C PRO A 173 -2.70 10.27 -13.16
N ARG A 174 -2.50 11.47 -13.71
CA ARG A 174 -3.29 12.65 -13.31
C ARG A 174 -4.76 12.61 -13.72
N VAL A 175 -5.14 11.82 -14.73
CA VAL A 175 -6.56 11.61 -15.05
C VAL A 175 -7.23 10.58 -14.14
N ILE A 176 -6.44 9.71 -13.49
CA ILE A 176 -6.91 8.72 -12.51
C ILE A 176 -6.94 9.34 -11.10
N MET A 177 -5.82 9.95 -10.69
CA MET A 177 -5.53 10.50 -9.36
C MET A 177 -6.22 11.86 -9.14
N THR A 178 -7.53 11.91 -9.31
CA THR A 178 -8.35 13.11 -9.09
C THR A 178 -8.62 13.34 -7.60
N LYS A 179 -9.13 14.54 -7.23
CA LYS A 179 -9.61 14.82 -5.86
C LYS A 179 -10.54 13.71 -5.34
N LYS A 180 -11.52 13.31 -6.14
CA LYS A 180 -12.46 12.23 -5.79
C LYS A 180 -11.76 10.88 -5.55
N ALA A 181 -10.75 10.55 -6.35
CA ALA A 181 -9.99 9.32 -6.18
C ALA A 181 -9.16 9.35 -4.87
N PHE A 182 -8.59 10.50 -4.51
CA PHE A 182 -7.96 10.69 -3.20
C PHE A 182 -8.97 10.59 -2.05
N GLU A 183 -10.19 11.12 -2.20
CA GLU A 183 -11.25 10.92 -1.22
C GLU A 183 -11.60 9.43 -1.05
N ASN A 184 -11.67 8.66 -2.14
CA ASN A 184 -11.85 7.20 -2.09
C ASN A 184 -10.74 6.52 -1.29
N ALA A 185 -9.48 6.90 -1.52
CA ALA A 185 -8.34 6.39 -0.77
C ALA A 185 -8.48 6.67 0.74
N ILE A 186 -8.86 7.90 1.13
CA ILE A 186 -9.07 8.27 2.54
C ILE A 186 -10.22 7.47 3.17
N VAL A 187 -11.32 7.27 2.43
CA VAL A 187 -12.45 6.44 2.89
C VAL A 187 -11.99 5.01 3.18
N VAL A 188 -11.25 4.39 2.26
CA VAL A 188 -10.75 3.02 2.43
C VAL A 188 -9.74 2.92 3.58
N VAL A 189 -8.79 3.86 3.68
CA VAL A 189 -7.84 3.92 4.80
C VAL A 189 -8.59 4.02 6.14
N THR A 190 -9.61 4.87 6.22
CA THR A 190 -10.40 5.03 7.45
C THR A 190 -11.19 3.77 7.78
N ALA A 191 -11.86 3.18 6.78
CA ALA A 191 -12.65 1.96 6.98
C ALA A 191 -11.79 0.75 7.41
N LEU A 192 -10.54 0.69 6.97
CA LEU A 192 -9.59 -0.34 7.36
C LEU A 192 -8.89 -0.08 8.71
N GLY A 193 -9.05 1.11 9.30
CA GLY A 193 -8.28 1.50 10.49
C GLY A 193 -6.78 1.65 10.20
N GLY A 194 -6.46 2.18 9.02
CA GLY A 194 -5.10 2.26 8.50
C GLY A 194 -4.15 3.19 9.25
N SER A 195 -2.87 3.03 8.95
CA SER A 195 -1.77 3.80 9.54
C SER A 195 -1.92 5.32 9.34
N THR A 196 -1.62 6.10 10.38
CA THR A 196 -1.59 7.57 10.31
C THR A 196 -0.54 8.11 9.33
N ASN A 197 0.49 7.33 8.99
CA ASN A 197 1.44 7.69 7.93
C ASN A 197 0.76 7.89 6.57
N ALA A 198 -0.40 7.27 6.34
CA ALA A 198 -1.16 7.46 5.11
C ALA A 198 -1.54 8.93 4.86
N VAL A 199 -1.74 9.74 5.91
CA VAL A 199 -2.02 11.17 5.78
C VAL A 199 -0.87 11.88 5.05
N MET A 200 0.36 11.70 5.55
CA MET A 200 1.55 12.31 4.95
C MET A 200 1.80 11.82 3.53
N HIS A 201 1.58 10.52 3.29
CA HIS A 201 1.83 9.90 2.00
C HIS A 201 0.81 10.31 0.94
N LEU A 202 -0.48 10.33 1.27
CA LEU A 202 -1.53 10.75 0.35
C LEU A 202 -1.42 12.24 0.00
N ILE A 203 -1.05 13.10 0.95
CA ILE A 203 -0.78 14.52 0.66
C ILE A 203 0.41 14.66 -0.29
N ALA A 204 1.50 13.92 -0.07
CA ALA A 204 2.66 13.95 -0.95
C ALA A 204 2.33 13.43 -2.37
N MET A 205 1.55 12.34 -2.47
CA MET A 205 1.07 11.82 -3.76
C MET A 205 0.13 12.81 -4.47
N ALA A 206 -0.75 13.50 -3.73
CA ALA A 206 -1.64 14.51 -4.27
C ALA A 206 -0.89 15.73 -4.80
N HIS A 207 0.14 16.17 -4.07
CA HIS A 207 1.03 17.23 -4.51
C HIS A 207 1.69 16.91 -5.87
N GLU A 208 2.28 15.72 -6.03
CA GLU A 208 2.87 15.29 -7.32
C GLU A 208 1.83 15.13 -8.44
N ALA A 209 0.58 14.82 -8.08
CA ALA A 209 -0.55 14.73 -9.01
C ALA A 209 -1.21 16.08 -9.31
N GLU A 210 -0.71 17.19 -8.75
CA GLU A 210 -1.30 18.54 -8.86
C GLU A 210 -2.75 18.61 -8.34
N VAL A 211 -3.06 17.85 -7.29
CA VAL A 211 -4.35 17.84 -6.60
C VAL A 211 -4.23 18.47 -5.22
N ASP A 212 -5.08 19.44 -4.94
CA ASP A 212 -5.21 20.02 -3.61
C ASP A 212 -5.82 19.00 -2.63
N LEU A 213 -5.01 18.52 -1.68
CA LEU A 213 -5.41 17.62 -0.60
C LEU A 213 -4.83 18.13 0.71
N SER A 214 -5.72 18.37 1.67
CA SER A 214 -5.41 19.04 2.93
C SER A 214 -5.76 18.14 4.13
N LEU A 215 -5.33 18.52 5.33
CA LEU A 215 -5.68 17.79 6.55
C LEU A 215 -7.20 17.84 6.83
N GLU A 216 -7.84 18.94 6.43
CA GLU A 216 -9.28 19.16 6.56
C GLU A 216 -10.09 18.10 5.80
N ASP A 217 -9.57 17.60 4.68
CA ASP A 217 -10.20 16.50 3.94
C ASP A 217 -10.24 15.21 4.75
N PHE A 218 -9.14 14.88 5.44
CA PHE A 218 -9.08 13.71 6.33
C PHE A 218 -10.05 13.85 7.49
N THR A 219 -10.14 15.04 8.11
CA THR A 219 -11.10 15.30 9.18
C THR A 219 -12.54 15.18 8.69
N ARG A 220 -12.87 15.80 7.56
CA ARG A 220 -14.22 15.79 6.98
C ARG A 220 -14.69 14.39 6.59
N ILE A 221 -13.81 13.58 5.99
CA ILE A 221 -14.13 12.21 5.57
C ILE A 221 -14.15 11.28 6.78
N GLY A 222 -13.15 11.37 7.67
CA GLY A 222 -13.04 10.55 8.86
C GLY A 222 -14.23 10.69 9.81
N ALA A 223 -14.86 11.86 9.87
CA ALA A 223 -16.09 12.07 10.65
C ALA A 223 -17.30 11.26 10.15
N LYS A 224 -17.27 10.75 8.91
CA LYS A 224 -18.40 10.06 8.26
C LYS A 224 -18.16 8.56 8.08
N VAL A 225 -16.90 8.13 8.06
CA VAL A 225 -16.52 6.76 7.72
C VAL A 225 -16.21 5.98 8.99
N PRO A 226 -16.98 4.92 9.32
CA PRO A 226 -16.67 4.07 10.47
C PRO A 226 -15.47 3.16 10.18
N VAL A 227 -14.74 2.77 11.23
CA VAL A 227 -13.78 1.68 11.14
C VAL A 227 -14.56 0.36 11.08
N LEU A 228 -14.34 -0.42 10.02
CA LEU A 228 -15.08 -1.66 9.71
C LEU A 228 -14.21 -2.90 9.80
N ALA A 229 -12.89 -2.76 9.68
CA ALA A 229 -11.97 -3.89 9.67
C ALA A 229 -11.42 -4.22 11.07
N ASN A 230 -11.47 -5.49 11.44
CA ASN A 230 -10.89 -6.01 12.68
C ASN A 230 -9.44 -6.49 12.45
N LEU A 231 -8.56 -5.59 12.03
CA LEU A 231 -7.18 -5.90 11.64
C LEU A 231 -6.18 -5.33 12.63
N LYS A 232 -5.09 -6.07 12.91
CA LYS A 232 -3.94 -5.56 13.65
C LYS A 232 -3.43 -4.26 13.01
N PRO A 233 -2.96 -3.27 13.79
CA PRO A 233 -2.75 -3.34 15.25
C PRO A 233 -4.01 -3.13 16.11
N SER A 234 -5.07 -2.54 15.57
CA SER A 234 -6.29 -2.20 16.33
C SER A 234 -7.17 -3.41 16.66
N GLY A 235 -7.11 -4.43 15.80
CA GLY A 235 -7.94 -5.63 15.85
C GLY A 235 -7.13 -6.93 15.93
N ARG A 236 -7.78 -8.04 15.59
CA ARG A 236 -7.25 -9.41 15.78
C ARG A 236 -6.62 -10.04 14.54
N TYR A 237 -7.14 -9.72 13.35
CA TYR A 237 -6.78 -10.40 12.11
C TYR A 237 -5.62 -9.69 11.40
N LEU A 238 -4.93 -10.40 10.50
CA LEU A 238 -3.89 -9.87 9.62
C LEU A 238 -4.47 -9.71 8.21
N MET A 239 -3.67 -9.16 7.29
CA MET A 239 -4.05 -9.03 5.89
C MET A 239 -4.35 -10.41 5.27
N SER A 240 -3.65 -11.47 5.64
CA SER A 240 -3.93 -12.83 5.13
C SER A 240 -5.38 -13.26 5.32
N GLU A 241 -6.02 -13.00 6.47
CA GLU A 241 -7.44 -13.34 6.65
C GLU A 241 -8.38 -12.41 5.88
N LEU A 242 -7.99 -11.14 5.65
CA LEU A 242 -8.75 -10.27 4.77
C LEU A 242 -8.73 -10.80 3.33
N ILE A 243 -7.57 -11.31 2.88
CA ILE A 243 -7.40 -11.93 1.56
C ILE A 243 -8.32 -13.15 1.43
N GLU A 244 -8.39 -14.01 2.45
CA GLU A 244 -9.24 -15.21 2.46
C GLU A 244 -10.74 -14.89 2.24
N ILE A 245 -11.21 -13.73 2.69
CA ILE A 245 -12.61 -13.29 2.51
C ILE A 245 -12.84 -12.42 1.27
N GLY A 246 -11.87 -12.34 0.36
CA GLY A 246 -11.98 -11.64 -0.93
C GLY A 246 -11.21 -10.32 -1.02
N GLY A 247 -10.36 -10.00 -0.04
CA GLY A 247 -9.53 -8.81 -0.03
C GLY A 247 -10.32 -7.54 0.31
N ILE A 248 -9.92 -6.40 -0.27
CA ILE A 248 -10.58 -5.11 0.02
C ILE A 248 -11.75 -4.82 -0.90
N GLN A 249 -11.88 -5.52 -2.03
CA GLN A 249 -12.94 -5.27 -3.03
C GLN A 249 -14.36 -5.43 -2.43
N PRO A 250 -14.69 -6.45 -1.62
CA PRO A 250 -16.00 -6.56 -0.98
C PRO A 250 -16.31 -5.39 -0.03
N LEU A 251 -15.29 -4.85 0.66
CA LEU A 251 -15.42 -3.66 1.50
C LEU A 251 -15.69 -2.43 0.65
N MET A 252 -14.90 -2.22 -0.40
CA MET A 252 -15.07 -1.10 -1.34
C MET A 252 -16.45 -1.13 -1.99
N LYS A 253 -16.95 -2.30 -2.41
CA LYS A 253 -18.30 -2.45 -2.97
C LYS A 253 -19.38 -2.01 -1.98
N ARG A 254 -19.27 -2.42 -0.71
CA ARG A 254 -20.21 -1.99 0.35
C ARG A 254 -20.14 -0.48 0.61
N LEU A 255 -18.95 0.12 0.57
CA LEU A 255 -18.77 1.57 0.73
C LEU A 255 -19.37 2.33 -0.46
N LEU A 256 -19.20 1.83 -1.68
CA LEU A 256 -19.82 2.37 -2.89
C LEU A 256 -21.36 2.30 -2.83
N ASP A 257 -21.92 1.15 -2.46
CA ASP A 257 -23.38 0.97 -2.33
C ASP A 257 -23.99 1.89 -1.26
N ARG A 258 -23.18 2.38 -0.31
CA ARG A 258 -23.57 3.35 0.72
C ARG A 258 -23.29 4.80 0.33
N GLY A 259 -22.84 5.06 -0.91
CA GLY A 259 -22.53 6.39 -1.40
C GLY A 259 -21.30 7.03 -0.73
N LEU A 260 -20.41 6.22 -0.14
CA LEU A 260 -19.17 6.70 0.49
C LEU A 260 -17.99 6.71 -0.48
N LEU A 261 -18.06 5.99 -1.61
CA LEU A 261 -17.07 6.05 -2.68
C LEU A 261 -17.62 6.71 -3.93
N HIS A 262 -16.76 7.43 -4.63
CA HIS A 262 -16.97 7.97 -5.96
C HIS A 262 -16.75 6.87 -7.00
N GLY A 263 -17.84 6.32 -7.50
CA GLY A 263 -17.81 5.21 -8.47
C GLY A 263 -17.36 5.60 -9.88
N ASP A 264 -17.44 6.89 -10.23
CA ASP A 264 -17.10 7.45 -11.54
C ASP A 264 -15.59 7.65 -11.75
N CYS A 265 -14.77 7.48 -10.72
CA CYS A 265 -13.31 7.58 -10.83
C CYS A 265 -12.75 6.53 -11.80
N LEU A 266 -11.99 6.98 -12.79
CA LEU A 266 -11.24 6.12 -13.71
C LEU A 266 -10.16 5.33 -12.93
N THR A 267 -9.85 4.11 -13.38
CA THR A 267 -8.75 3.30 -12.81
C THR A 267 -7.77 2.86 -13.89
N VAL A 268 -6.68 2.21 -13.48
CA VAL A 268 -5.68 1.60 -14.37
C VAL A 268 -6.23 0.51 -15.30
N THR A 269 -7.47 0.04 -15.09
CA THR A 269 -8.13 -0.86 -16.06
C THR A 269 -8.69 -0.13 -17.27
N GLY A 270 -8.70 1.21 -17.26
CA GLY A 270 -9.39 2.04 -18.25
C GLY A 270 -10.91 2.12 -18.06
N ARG A 271 -11.43 1.53 -16.96
CA ARG A 271 -12.84 1.57 -16.58
C ARG A 271 -13.01 2.33 -15.26
N SER A 272 -14.24 2.73 -14.96
CA SER A 272 -14.58 3.37 -13.69
C SER A 272 -14.47 2.39 -12.51
N MET A 273 -14.32 2.93 -11.29
CA MET A 273 -14.31 2.17 -10.05
C MET A 273 -15.58 1.32 -9.91
N ALA A 274 -16.75 1.87 -10.25
CA ALA A 274 -18.02 1.17 -10.20
C ALA A 274 -18.15 0.01 -11.21
N GLU A 275 -17.51 0.09 -12.37
CA GLU A 275 -17.50 -1.02 -13.34
C GLU A 275 -16.56 -2.15 -12.92
N ASN A 276 -15.55 -1.86 -12.11
CA ASN A 276 -14.62 -2.86 -11.59
C ASN A 276 -15.15 -3.58 -10.34
N LEU A 277 -16.02 -2.94 -9.55
CA LEU A 277 -16.60 -3.43 -8.28
C LEU A 277 -17.97 -4.10 -8.42
#